data_AF-A0A2E4H8E6-F1
#
_entry.id   AF-A0A2E4H8E6-F1
#
_cell.length_a   1.000
_cell.length_b   1.000
_cell.length_c   1.000
_cell.angle_alpha   90.00
_cell.angle_beta   90.00
_cell.angle_gamma   90.00
#
_symmetry.space_group_name_H-M   'P 1'
#
loop_
_entity.id
_entity.type
_entity.pdbx_description
1 polymer ?
#
loop_
_entity_poly.entity_id
_entity_poly.type
_entity_poly.pdbx_seq_one_letter_code
_entity_poly.pdbx_strand_id
1 'polypeptide(L)'
;MIIKPEETGRSLYVVIEDAVSITRSTPEPHKIRLAEVLRGEVLGELSALDAGPRLADGTAMQDCKLLALHRDKFLLFVQNEP
;
A
#
# COMPACT_ATOMS: atom_id res chain seq x y z
N MET A 1 1.00 10.37 5.24
CA MET A 1 0.64 9.70 3.96
C MET A 1 1.67 8.62 3.69
N ILE A 2 1.24 7.41 3.35
CA ILE A 2 2.11 6.22 3.24
C ILE A 2 2.41 5.90 1.77
N ILE A 3 1.38 5.93 0.92
CA ILE A 3 1.49 5.79 -0.54
C ILE A 3 0.61 6.84 -1.22
N LYS A 4 1.01 7.33 -2.40
CA LYS A 4 0.17 8.20 -3.25
C LYS A 4 0.06 7.66 -4.66
N PRO A 5 -1.04 7.97 -5.39
CA PRO A 5 -1.17 7.65 -6.81
C PRO A 5 0.02 8.14 -7.65
N GLU A 6 0.29 7.44 -8.76
CA GLU A 6 1.36 7.75 -9.72
C GLU A 6 2.80 7.60 -9.20
N GLU A 7 3.00 7.41 -7.90
CA GLU A 7 4.30 7.03 -7.35
C GLU A 7 4.66 5.62 -7.82
N THR A 8 5.91 5.40 -8.23
CA THR A 8 6.43 4.06 -8.47
C THR A 8 6.45 3.30 -7.13
N GLY A 9 5.65 2.25 -6.98
CA GLY A 9 5.66 1.44 -5.77
C GLY A 9 6.91 0.58 -5.68
N ARG A 10 7.87 1.03 -4.87
CA ARG A 10 9.14 0.33 -4.63
C ARG A 10 9.11 -0.59 -3.41
N SER A 11 7.99 -0.63 -2.70
CA SER A 11 7.78 -1.44 -1.50
C SER A 11 6.31 -1.86 -1.36
N LEU A 12 6.04 -2.93 -0.64
CA LEU A 12 4.72 -3.17 -0.02
C LEU A 12 4.84 -3.01 1.49
N TYR A 13 3.70 -2.83 2.16
CA TYR A 13 3.66 -2.61 3.60
C TYR A 13 2.73 -3.62 4.26
N VAL A 14 3.10 -4.07 5.46
CA VAL A 14 2.23 -4.83 6.36
C VAL A 14 1.92 -3.97 7.57
N VAL A 15 0.64 -3.90 7.94
CA VAL A 15 0.23 -3.12 9.12
C VAL A 15 0.53 -3.91 10.39
N ILE A 16 1.32 -3.33 11.30
CA ILE A 16 1.72 -3.97 12.56
C ILE A 16 0.92 -3.41 13.74
N GLU A 17 0.66 -2.11 13.73
CA GLU A 17 -0.17 -1.40 14.71
C GLU A 17 -1.09 -0.41 13.98
N ASP A 18 -2.34 -0.34 14.43
CA ASP A 18 -3.45 0.47 13.89
C ASP A 18 -3.86 0.14 12.44
N ALA A 19 -4.35 1.14 11.68
CA ALA A 19 -5.05 0.95 10.43
C ALA A 19 -4.76 2.06 9.39
N VAL A 20 -4.84 1.68 8.12
CA VAL A 20 -4.60 2.58 6.98
C VAL A 20 -5.86 2.68 6.13
N SER A 21 -6.32 3.90 5.88
CA SER A 21 -7.42 4.18 4.97
C SER A 21 -6.91 4.27 3.54
N ILE A 22 -7.54 3.49 2.64
CA ILE A 22 -7.29 3.55 1.20
C ILE A 22 -8.37 4.42 0.56
N THR A 23 -7.94 5.49 -0.10
CA THR A 23 -8.86 6.43 -0.76
C THR A 23 -8.44 6.70 -2.19
N ARG A 24 -9.41 7.02 -3.05
CA ARG A 24 -9.15 7.43 -4.42
C ARG A 24 -9.84 8.76 -4.68
N SER A 25 -9.11 9.66 -5.33
CA SER A 25 -9.67 10.93 -5.81
C SER A 25 -10.57 10.65 -7.00
N THR A 26 -11.75 11.27 -7.03
CA THR A 26 -12.65 11.26 -8.20
C THR A 26 -12.54 12.61 -8.93
N PRO A 27 -13.10 12.74 -10.15
CA PRO A 27 -13.17 14.04 -10.84
C PRO A 27 -14.00 15.10 -10.09
N GLU A 28 -14.85 14.66 -9.17
CA GLU A 28 -15.64 15.50 -8.27
C GLU A 28 -14.81 15.86 -7.03
N PRO A 29 -15.20 16.87 -6.22
CA PRO A 29 -14.43 17.33 -5.05
C PRO A 29 -14.37 16.32 -3.89
N HIS A 30 -14.71 15.06 -4.11
CA HIS A 30 -14.82 14.03 -3.07
C HIS A 30 -13.76 12.94 -3.26
N LYS A 31 -13.19 12.50 -2.13
CA LYS A 31 -12.43 11.25 -2.09
C LYS A 31 -13.37 10.13 -1.68
N ILE A 32 -13.33 9.03 -2.41
CA ILE A 32 -14.03 7.81 -2.01
C ILE A 32 -13.09 6.93 -1.19
N ARG A 33 -13.58 6.40 -0.07
CA ARG A 33 -12.85 5.36 0.70
C ARG A 33 -13.13 4.01 0.05
N LEU A 34 -12.06 3.36 -0.42
CA LEU A 34 -12.12 2.06 -1.08
C LEU A 34 -12.04 0.92 -0.07
N ALA A 35 -11.17 1.07 0.94
CA ALA A 35 -10.92 0.06 1.95
C ALA A 35 -10.30 0.66 3.21
N GLU A 36 -10.29 -0.13 4.27
CA GLU A 36 -9.49 0.05 5.47
C GLU A 36 -8.59 -1.18 5.60
N VAL A 37 -7.28 -0.96 5.75
CA VAL A 37 -6.26 -2.01 5.88
C VAL A 37 -5.87 -2.10 7.34
N LEU A 38 -6.23 -3.21 7.95
CA LEU A 38 -6.10 -3.49 9.37
C LEU A 38 -4.78 -4.20 9.67
N ARG A 39 -4.49 -4.34 10.97
CA ARG A 39 -3.34 -5.10 11.47
C ARG A 39 -3.25 -6.49 10.83
N GLY A 40 -2.08 -6.82 10.30
CA GLY A 40 -1.79 -8.08 9.61
C GLY A 40 -2.07 -8.04 8.11
N GLU A 41 -2.78 -7.03 7.61
CA GLU A 41 -3.09 -6.89 6.19
C GLU A 41 -2.01 -6.11 5.45
N VAL A 42 -2.01 -6.27 4.13
CA VAL A 42 -1.02 -5.72 3.21
C VAL A 42 -1.61 -4.53 2.45
N LEU A 43 -0.78 -3.53 2.18
CA LEU A 43 -1.09 -2.47 1.22
C LEU A 43 0.06 -2.22 0.24
N GLY A 44 -0.30 -1.85 -0.98
CA GLY A 44 0.65 -1.53 -2.03
C GLY A 44 1.21 -2.76 -2.76
N GLU A 45 0.59 -3.91 -2.57
CA GLU A 45 0.90 -5.19 -3.19
C GLU A 45 0.78 -5.15 -4.72
N LEU A 46 -0.23 -4.47 -5.27
CA LEU A 46 -0.45 -4.40 -6.72
C LEU A 46 0.80 -3.88 -7.45
N SER A 47 1.23 -2.67 -7.10
CA SER A 47 2.41 -2.03 -7.68
C SER A 47 3.72 -2.77 -7.36
N ALA A 48 3.79 -3.46 -6.20
CA ALA A 48 4.94 -4.31 -5.89
C ALA A 48 5.01 -5.54 -6.82
N LEU A 49 3.87 -6.11 -7.21
CA LEU A 49 3.80 -7.26 -8.11
C LEU A 49 4.01 -6.84 -9.57
N ASP A 50 3.19 -5.93 -10.08
CA ASP A 50 3.10 -5.58 -11.51
C ASP A 50 4.07 -4.48 -11.97
N ALA A 51 4.77 -3.83 -11.04
CA ALA A 51 5.64 -2.66 -11.29
C ALA A 51 4.91 -1.45 -11.91
N GLY A 52 3.59 -1.40 -11.83
CA GLY A 52 2.77 -0.26 -12.21
C GLY A 52 2.81 0.86 -11.17
N PRO A 53 2.18 2.01 -11.45
CA PRO A 53 2.03 3.08 -10.46
C PRO A 53 1.11 2.66 -9.32
N ARG A 54 1.20 3.36 -8.18
CA ARG A 54 0.14 3.30 -7.17
C ARG A 54 -1.19 3.79 -7.75
N LEU A 55 -2.28 3.18 -7.33
CA LEU A 55 -3.64 3.48 -7.84
C LEU A 55 -4.50 4.28 -6.85
N ALA A 56 -4.06 4.41 -5.61
CA ALA A 56 -4.83 5.01 -4.52
C ALA A 56 -3.91 5.67 -3.48
N ASP A 57 -4.46 6.60 -2.73
CA ASP A 57 -3.83 7.17 -1.53
C ASP A 57 -3.96 6.17 -0.38
N GLY A 58 -2.88 5.94 0.36
CA GLY A 58 -2.89 5.25 1.64
C GLY A 58 -2.54 6.21 2.78
N THR A 59 -3.48 6.44 3.69
CA THR A 59 -3.32 7.39 4.79
C THR A 59 -3.51 6.69 6.13
N ALA A 60 -2.51 6.80 7.01
CA ALA A 60 -2.59 6.33 8.38
C ALA A 60 -3.78 7.01 9.09
N MET A 61 -4.65 6.24 9.73
CA MET A 61 -5.81 6.80 10.43
C MET A 61 -5.43 7.40 11.79
N GLN A 62 -4.32 6.94 12.36
CA GLN A 62 -3.65 7.43 13.57
C GLN A 62 -2.17 7.02 13.50
N ASP A 63 -1.43 7.11 14.60
CA ASP A 63 -0.02 6.69 14.66
C ASP A 63 0.11 5.18 14.38
N CYS A 64 0.47 4.82 13.14
CA CYS A 64 0.59 3.43 12.70
C CYS A 64 2.05 2.95 12.72
N LYS A 65 2.26 1.68 13.08
CA LYS A 65 3.51 0.98 12.73
C LYS A 65 3.30 0.10 11.50
N LEU A 66 4.23 0.20 10.56
CA LEU A 66 4.23 -0.56 9.33
C LEU A 66 5.57 -1.28 9.16
N LEU A 67 5.54 -2.51 8.66
CA LEU A 67 6.72 -3.17 8.13
C LEU A 67 6.78 -2.89 6.63
N ALA A 68 7.91 -2.38 6.15
CA ALA A 68 8.14 -2.13 4.72
C ALA A 68 9.00 -3.26 4.13
N LEU A 69 8.54 -3.87 3.05
CA LEU A 69 9.31 -4.84 2.27
C LEU A 69 9.57 -4.26 0.88
N HIS A 70 10.85 -4.09 0.53
CA HIS A 70 11.24 -3.61 -0.79
C HIS A 70 10.89 -4.62 -1.88
N ARG A 71 10.46 -4.11 -3.03
CA ARG A 71 9.98 -4.91 -4.16
C ARG A 71 11.01 -5.93 -4.65
N ASP A 72 12.27 -5.54 -4.75
CA ASP A 72 13.36 -6.43 -5.18
C ASP A 72 13.53 -7.62 -4.24
N LYS A 73 13.43 -7.39 -2.93
CA LYS A 73 13.49 -8.45 -1.90
C LYS A 73 12.25 -9.33 -1.93
N PHE A 74 11.08 -8.73 -2.08
CA PHE A 74 9.83 -9.48 -2.21
C PHE A 74 9.83 -10.41 -3.41
N LEU A 75 10.21 -9.92 -4.59
CA LEU A 75 10.28 -10.75 -5.79
C LEU A 75 11.31 -11.87 -5.67
N LEU A 76 12.49 -11.56 -5.13
CA LEU A 76 13.51 -12.58 -4.91
C LEU A 76 13.01 -13.68 -3.97
N PHE A 77 12.26 -13.32 -2.93
CA PHE A 77 11.64 -14.29 -2.02
C PHE A 77 10.63 -15.18 -2.76
N VAL A 78 9.66 -14.60 -3.48
CA VAL A 78 8.64 -15.36 -4.23
C VAL A 78 9.24 -16.25 -5.31
N GLN A 79 10.34 -15.83 -5.95
CA GLN A 79 11.04 -16.65 -6.94
C GLN A 79 11.75 -17.86 -6.33
N ASN A 80 12.24 -17.74 -5.09
CA ASN A 80 12.96 -18.82 -4.40
C ASN A 80 12.03 -19.76 -3.64
N GLU A 81 10.85 -19.28 -3.20
CA GLU A 81 9.87 -19.99 -2.36
C GLU A 81 8.44 -19.75 -2.91
N PRO A 82 8.03 -20.45 -3.99
CA PRO A 82 6.77 -20.20 -4.70
C PRO A 82 5.50 -20.75 -4.01
#